data_AF-A0A370LEJ8-F1
#
_entry.id   AF-A0A370LEJ8-F1
#
_cell.length_a   1.000
_cell.length_b   1.000
_cell.length_c   1.000
_cell.angle_alpha   90.00
_cell.angle_beta   90.00
_cell.angle_gamma   90.00
#
_symmetry.space_group_name_H-M   'P 1'
#
loop_
_entity.id
_entity.type
_entity.pdbx_description
1 polymer ?
#
loop_
_entity_poly.entity_id
_entity_poly.type
_entity_poly.pdbx_seq_one_letter_code
_entity_poly.pdbx_strand_id
1 'polypeptide(L)'
;MVEKIKVGLVGIGNCFSGLIQGIEYYRQNPSQQVIGIIHEKLAGYGIHDIEFVVGFDVGENKIGKTINEAIYEYPNMVTWIPKENMPKTNAKVFESPILDGVGLWVENRIKPIKSNKTDEQLAEEIKKQIKESGAEILVSYLPVGSDKVTQFWAQMCLDTGTAFVNCIPSFICSDETWGKKFAEKGIPVIGDDIKGQVGATIVHRTLARLCNDRGTKIEKTYQINVGGNTDFLNMKEQDRLVSKKISKTESVQSQLDERLDDDQIYVGPSDFIPFLGNTKLMFMRIEGRQWANIPYNMEVRLEVDDKANSAGIVIDAIRLAKIALDRGIGGPIYPASAYLMKHPPKQMTDPQAKASCEEFVSGKSN
;
A
#
# COMPACT_ATOMS: atom_id res chain seq x y z
N MET A 1 -9.18 -7.68 27.20
CA MET A 1 -9.08 -6.78 26.04
C MET A 1 -7.79 -7.14 25.33
N VAL A 2 -7.80 -7.23 24.00
CA VAL A 2 -6.58 -7.48 23.23
C VAL A 2 -5.67 -6.25 23.38
N GLU A 3 -4.35 -6.46 23.47
CA GLU A 3 -3.38 -5.37 23.51
C GLU A 3 -3.45 -4.54 22.22
N LYS A 4 -3.29 -3.21 22.32
CA LYS A 4 -3.29 -2.33 21.14
C LYS A 4 -2.09 -2.63 20.26
N ILE A 5 -2.28 -2.56 18.95
CA ILE A 5 -1.23 -2.68 17.94
C ILE A 5 -0.60 -1.30 17.76
N LYS A 6 0.65 -1.14 18.21
CA LYS A 6 1.36 0.15 18.10
C LYS A 6 2.02 0.27 16.74
N VAL A 7 1.56 1.22 15.94
CA VAL A 7 1.98 1.40 14.54
C VAL A 7 2.67 2.74 14.34
N GLY A 8 3.85 2.71 13.72
CA GLY A 8 4.55 3.87 13.20
C GLY A 8 4.34 4.05 11.70
N LEU A 9 4.31 5.30 11.23
CA LEU A 9 4.01 5.61 9.83
C LEU A 9 5.16 6.33 9.14
N VAL A 10 5.49 5.89 7.94
CA VAL A 10 6.47 6.54 7.08
C VAL A 10 5.75 7.12 5.86
N GLY A 11 5.76 8.45 5.74
CA GLY A 11 5.00 9.19 4.73
C GLY A 11 3.57 9.47 5.19
N ILE A 12 3.33 10.68 5.71
CA ILE A 12 2.03 11.15 6.23
C ILE A 12 1.22 11.74 5.08
N GLY A 13 0.99 10.93 4.04
CA GLY A 13 0.31 11.32 2.81
C GLY A 13 -1.20 11.09 2.84
N ASN A 14 -1.84 11.28 1.67
CA ASN A 14 -3.26 11.03 1.45
C ASN A 14 -3.70 9.60 1.81
N CYS A 15 -2.88 8.58 1.57
CA CYS A 15 -3.21 7.18 1.93
C CYS A 15 -3.35 7.01 3.44
N PHE A 16 -2.39 7.54 4.20
CA PHE A 16 -2.46 7.48 5.66
C PHE A 16 -3.59 8.35 6.21
N SER A 17 -3.81 9.55 5.65
CA SER A 17 -4.92 10.41 6.03
C SER A 17 -6.28 9.70 5.87
N GLY A 18 -6.48 8.95 4.77
CA GLY A 18 -7.65 8.08 4.60
C GLY A 18 -7.71 6.93 5.61
N LEU A 19 -6.59 6.25 5.88
CA LEU A 19 -6.54 5.16 6.84
C LEU A 19 -7.01 5.59 8.25
N ILE A 20 -6.42 6.66 8.78
CA ILE A 20 -6.71 7.10 10.16
C ILE A 20 -8.11 7.74 10.28
N GLN A 21 -8.53 8.55 9.30
CA GLN A 21 -9.86 9.14 9.30
C GLN A 21 -10.95 8.09 9.10
N GLY A 22 -10.68 7.03 8.34
CA GLY A 22 -11.61 5.89 8.19
C GLY A 22 -11.80 5.11 9.48
N ILE A 23 -10.72 4.83 10.23
CA ILE A 23 -10.82 4.19 11.55
C ILE A 23 -11.62 5.08 12.52
N GLU A 24 -11.37 6.39 12.50
CA GLU A 24 -12.10 7.34 13.34
C GLU A 24 -13.57 7.48 12.95
N TYR A 25 -13.89 7.47 11.66
CA TYR A 25 -15.26 7.46 11.16
C TYR A 25 -16.08 6.32 11.77
N TYR A 26 -15.55 5.10 11.73
CA TYR A 26 -16.24 3.95 12.34
C TYR A 26 -16.27 4.03 13.87
N ARG A 27 -15.27 4.65 14.51
CA ARG A 27 -15.27 4.88 15.97
C ARG A 27 -16.39 5.84 16.39
N GLN A 28 -16.65 6.88 15.59
CA GLN A 28 -17.73 7.85 15.82
C GLN A 28 -19.12 7.29 15.45
N ASN A 29 -19.19 6.20 14.69
CA ASN A 29 -20.43 5.59 14.21
C ASN A 29 -20.52 4.09 14.60
N PRO A 30 -20.51 3.73 15.90
CA PRO A 30 -20.37 2.35 16.35
C PRO A 30 -21.52 1.41 15.96
N SER A 31 -22.70 1.96 15.61
CA SER A 31 -23.84 1.17 15.12
C SER A 31 -23.76 0.86 13.63
N GLN A 32 -22.85 1.49 12.88
CA GLN A 32 -22.69 1.24 11.46
C GLN A 32 -21.87 -0.02 11.22
N GLN A 33 -22.29 -0.81 10.24
CA GLN A 33 -21.47 -1.90 9.72
C GLN A 33 -20.22 -1.32 9.07
N VAL A 34 -19.06 -1.89 9.40
CA VAL A 34 -17.79 -1.51 8.77
C VAL A 34 -17.76 -2.01 7.33
N ILE A 35 -17.60 -1.10 6.37
CA ILE A 35 -17.49 -1.39 4.94
C ILE A 35 -16.03 -1.22 4.50
N GLY A 36 -15.58 -2.06 3.58
CA GLY A 36 -14.23 -1.97 3.03
C GLY A 36 -13.17 -2.52 3.98
N ILE A 37 -13.46 -3.64 4.64
CA ILE A 37 -12.46 -4.50 5.29
C ILE A 37 -12.76 -5.93 4.87
N ILE A 38 -11.75 -6.79 4.77
CA ILE A 38 -11.98 -8.18 4.40
C ILE A 38 -12.49 -8.96 5.61
N HIS A 39 -11.89 -8.70 6.78
CA HIS A 39 -12.24 -9.36 8.03
C HIS A 39 -12.60 -8.34 9.10
N GLU A 40 -13.75 -8.51 9.74
CA GLU A 40 -14.16 -7.69 10.89
C GLU A 40 -13.17 -7.80 12.05
N LYS A 41 -12.72 -9.04 12.31
CA LYS A 41 -11.67 -9.35 13.29
C LYS A 41 -10.69 -10.35 12.71
N LEU A 42 -9.41 -10.17 13.02
CA LEU A 42 -8.33 -11.10 12.70
C LEU A 42 -7.65 -11.54 13.99
N ALA A 43 -7.77 -12.83 14.35
CA ALA A 43 -7.28 -13.37 15.62
C ALA A 43 -7.68 -12.52 16.86
N GLY A 44 -8.88 -11.93 16.83
CA GLY A 44 -9.38 -11.06 17.90
C GLY A 44 -9.09 -9.57 17.72
N TYR A 45 -8.15 -9.17 16.87
CA TYR A 45 -7.84 -7.77 16.55
C TYR A 45 -8.90 -7.15 15.63
N GLY A 46 -9.57 -6.11 16.11
CA GLY A 46 -10.47 -5.27 15.32
C GLY A 46 -9.79 -4.02 14.76
N ILE A 47 -10.52 -3.25 13.95
CA ILE A 47 -9.99 -2.01 13.36
C ILE A 47 -9.63 -0.94 14.40
N HIS A 48 -10.30 -0.96 15.55
CA HIS A 48 -10.09 0.02 16.63
C HIS A 48 -8.92 -0.32 17.54
N ASP A 49 -8.28 -1.48 17.33
CA ASP A 49 -7.12 -1.92 18.11
C ASP A 49 -5.80 -1.38 17.56
N ILE A 50 -5.82 -0.71 16.41
CA ILE A 50 -4.67 -0.01 15.84
C ILE A 50 -4.50 1.34 16.53
N GLU A 51 -3.32 1.59 17.07
CA GLU A 51 -2.90 2.84 17.67
C GLU A 51 -1.68 3.40 16.93
N PHE A 52 -1.80 4.61 16.38
CA PHE A 52 -0.70 5.28 15.68
C PHE A 52 0.15 6.07 16.67
N VAL A 53 1.39 5.64 16.87
CA VAL A 53 2.24 6.12 17.99
C VAL A 53 3.37 7.05 17.53
N VAL A 54 3.77 7.00 16.26
CA VAL A 54 4.83 7.84 15.69
C VAL A 54 4.64 8.00 14.18
N GLY A 55 5.00 9.17 13.64
CA GLY A 55 5.01 9.41 12.20
C GLY A 55 6.35 9.97 11.73
N PHE A 56 6.65 9.78 10.45
CA PHE A 56 7.84 10.30 9.80
C PHE A 56 7.48 10.89 8.44
N ASP A 57 7.95 12.09 8.14
CA ASP A 57 7.72 12.78 6.87
C ASP A 57 8.92 13.68 6.53
N VAL A 58 8.91 14.23 5.32
CA VAL A 58 9.91 15.20 4.86
C VAL A 58 9.31 16.60 4.74
N GLY A 59 7.98 16.73 4.65
CA GLY A 59 7.30 18.02 4.46
C GLY A 59 7.49 18.96 5.65
N GLU A 60 8.01 20.15 5.40
CA GLU A 60 8.30 21.17 6.43
C GLU A 60 7.07 21.54 7.26
N ASN A 61 5.88 21.46 6.66
CA ASN A 61 4.62 21.80 7.31
C ASN A 61 4.03 20.66 8.15
N LYS A 62 4.60 19.46 8.12
CA LYS A 62 4.15 18.28 8.87
C LYS A 62 5.06 17.96 10.05
N ILE A 63 6.37 18.08 9.87
CA ILE A 63 7.36 17.76 10.91
C ILE A 63 7.12 18.62 12.15
N GLY A 64 7.18 18.00 13.33
CA GLY A 64 6.98 18.63 14.64
C GLY A 64 5.52 18.70 15.10
N LYS A 65 4.55 18.55 14.19
CA LYS A 65 3.12 18.48 14.51
C LYS A 65 2.73 17.10 15.04
N THR A 66 1.56 17.02 15.65
CA THR A 66 0.95 15.72 15.96
C THR A 66 0.49 15.04 14.67
N ILE A 67 0.39 13.71 14.69
CA ILE A 67 -0.11 12.93 13.54
C ILE A 67 -1.48 13.45 13.08
N ASN A 68 -2.40 13.72 14.01
CA ASN A 68 -3.76 14.15 13.68
C ASN A 68 -3.83 15.59 13.15
N GLU A 69 -2.79 16.41 13.34
CA GLU A 69 -2.66 17.71 12.69
C GLU A 69 -2.04 17.57 11.31
N ALA A 70 -0.96 16.79 11.19
CA ALA A 70 -0.17 16.63 9.97
C ALA A 70 -0.96 16.01 8.81
N ILE A 71 -1.95 15.15 9.08
CA ILE A 71 -2.78 14.52 8.04
C ILE A 71 -3.65 15.51 7.24
N TYR A 72 -3.89 16.71 7.78
CA TYR A 72 -4.64 17.81 7.11
C TYR A 72 -3.73 18.81 6.40
N GLU A 73 -2.42 18.68 6.54
CA GLU A 73 -1.47 19.60 5.94
C GLU A 73 -1.34 19.33 4.43
N TYR A 74 -1.28 20.41 3.66
CA TYR A 74 -1.04 20.33 2.23
C TYR A 74 0.22 19.50 1.92
N PRO A 75 0.26 18.66 0.86
CA PRO A 75 -0.72 18.49 -0.21
C PRO A 75 -1.77 17.40 0.04
N ASN A 76 -2.04 17.03 1.30
CA ASN A 76 -3.14 16.12 1.60
C ASN A 76 -4.50 16.79 1.30
N MET A 77 -5.45 15.98 0.86
CA MET A 77 -6.79 16.38 0.39
C MET A 77 -7.91 15.57 1.06
N VAL A 78 -7.58 14.58 1.88
CA VAL A 78 -8.60 13.78 2.58
C VAL A 78 -9.17 14.56 3.76
N THR A 79 -10.48 14.78 3.76
CA THR A 79 -11.23 15.50 4.80
C THR A 79 -12.55 14.80 5.13
N TRP A 80 -12.52 13.46 5.24
CA TRP A 80 -13.71 12.66 5.59
C TRP A 80 -14.20 12.96 7.01
N ILE A 81 -13.29 13.29 7.92
CA ILE A 81 -13.57 13.79 9.26
C ILE A 81 -13.06 15.23 9.36
N PRO A 82 -13.88 16.20 9.84
CA PRO A 82 -13.41 17.55 10.13
C PRO A 82 -12.26 17.54 11.16
N LYS A 83 -11.27 18.43 11.00
CA LYS A 83 -10.05 18.46 11.84
C LYS A 83 -10.37 18.58 13.32
N GLU A 84 -11.37 19.38 13.67
CA GLU A 84 -11.87 19.61 15.02
C GLU A 84 -12.52 18.37 15.66
N ASN A 85 -12.95 17.41 14.84
CA ASN A 85 -13.59 16.17 15.27
C ASN A 85 -12.58 15.01 15.39
N MET A 86 -11.31 15.20 15.00
CA MET A 86 -10.28 14.19 15.24
C MET A 86 -9.85 14.21 16.72
N PRO A 87 -9.62 13.04 17.34
CA PRO A 87 -9.16 12.98 18.72
C PRO A 87 -7.79 13.64 18.87
N LYS A 88 -7.48 14.16 20.05
CA LYS A 88 -6.13 14.66 20.35
C LYS A 88 -5.17 13.49 20.50
N THR A 89 -3.93 13.68 20.06
CA THR A 89 -2.85 12.70 20.24
C THR A 89 -1.54 13.42 20.55
N ASN A 90 -0.66 12.77 21.31
CA ASN A 90 0.71 13.23 21.54
C ASN A 90 1.71 12.63 20.54
N ALA A 91 1.27 11.68 19.70
CA ALA A 91 2.11 11.07 18.67
C ALA A 91 2.54 12.13 17.65
N LYS A 92 3.84 12.35 17.54
CA LYS A 92 4.43 13.38 16.67
C LYS A 92 4.90 12.83 15.34
N VAL A 93 5.00 13.74 14.38
CA VAL A 93 5.70 13.51 13.11
C VAL A 93 7.12 14.02 13.22
N PHE A 94 8.08 13.14 12.94
CA PHE A 94 9.50 13.44 12.93
C PHE A 94 10.06 13.47 11.51
N GLU A 95 11.28 13.95 11.40
CA GLU A 95 12.00 14.09 10.14
C GLU A 95 12.46 12.72 9.61
N SER A 96 12.14 12.43 8.35
CA SER A 96 12.69 11.32 7.59
C SER A 96 13.84 11.83 6.70
N PRO A 97 14.86 11.01 6.40
CA PRO A 97 15.77 11.32 5.31
C PRO A 97 14.99 11.40 3.99
N ILE A 98 15.42 12.30 3.10
CA ILE A 98 14.79 12.50 1.79
C ILE A 98 15.23 11.40 0.83
N LEU A 99 16.54 11.22 0.61
CA LEU A 99 17.13 10.32 -0.41
C LEU A 99 16.42 10.47 -1.77
N ASP A 100 15.81 9.41 -2.29
CA ASP A 100 14.98 9.38 -3.52
C ASP A 100 13.46 9.45 -3.23
N GLY A 101 13.10 9.87 -2.02
CA GLY A 101 11.73 10.01 -1.50
C GLY A 101 10.89 11.08 -2.20
N VAL A 102 11.51 12.09 -2.81
CA VAL A 102 10.80 13.24 -3.40
C VAL A 102 11.12 13.35 -4.89
N GLY A 103 10.09 13.22 -5.73
CA GLY A 103 10.20 13.41 -7.18
C GLY A 103 10.18 14.88 -7.59
N LEU A 104 10.72 15.17 -8.78
CA LEU A 104 10.88 16.54 -9.29
C LEU A 104 9.54 17.29 -9.38
N TRP A 105 8.48 16.60 -9.83
CA TRP A 105 7.16 17.18 -10.05
C TRP A 105 6.37 17.46 -8.77
N VAL A 106 6.77 16.85 -7.64
CA VAL A 106 6.07 16.97 -6.36
C VAL A 106 6.82 17.82 -5.34
N GLU A 107 8.11 18.10 -5.57
CA GLU A 107 8.97 18.88 -4.67
C GLU A 107 8.33 20.22 -4.27
N ASN A 108 7.86 21.02 -5.24
CA ASN A 108 7.23 22.32 -4.98
C ASN A 108 5.94 22.23 -4.16
N ARG A 109 5.30 21.06 -4.13
CA ARG A 109 4.08 20.83 -3.35
C ARG A 109 4.38 20.29 -1.96
N ILE A 110 5.33 19.37 -1.86
CA ILE A 110 5.74 18.73 -0.61
C ILE A 110 6.53 19.72 0.26
N LYS A 111 7.35 20.56 -0.37
CA LYS A 111 8.27 21.50 0.29
C LYS A 111 9.08 20.79 1.38
N PRO A 112 9.99 19.88 0.99
CA PRO A 112 10.76 19.13 1.95
C PRO A 112 11.59 20.08 2.83
N ILE A 113 11.72 19.74 4.11
CA ILE A 113 12.54 20.51 5.06
C ILE A 113 13.99 20.52 4.60
N LYS A 114 14.65 21.68 4.76
CA LYS A 114 16.10 21.78 4.60
C LYS A 114 16.78 21.25 5.85
N SER A 115 17.08 19.94 5.85
CA SER A 115 17.75 19.30 6.98
C SER A 115 19.15 19.86 7.20
N ASN A 116 19.54 20.01 8.46
CA ASN A 116 20.91 20.27 8.88
C ASN A 116 21.61 19.01 9.42
N LYS A 117 20.98 17.84 9.27
CA LYS A 117 21.47 16.55 9.77
C LYS A 117 21.92 15.66 8.62
N THR A 118 22.87 14.77 8.89
CA THR A 118 23.22 13.68 7.97
C THR A 118 22.21 12.54 8.08
N ASP A 119 22.18 11.65 7.08
CA ASP A 119 21.32 10.48 7.08
C ASP A 119 21.62 9.55 8.28
N GLU A 120 22.88 9.48 8.74
CA GLU A 120 23.27 8.72 9.93
C GLU A 120 22.74 9.36 11.22
N GLN A 121 22.78 10.70 11.33
CA GLN A 121 22.21 11.40 12.47
C GLN A 121 20.69 11.20 12.53
N LEU A 122 20.02 11.26 11.38
CA LEU A 122 18.59 10.95 11.27
C LEU A 122 18.31 9.49 11.65
N ALA A 123 19.12 8.53 11.21
CA ALA A 123 18.95 7.13 11.56
C ALA A 123 18.98 6.89 13.07
N GLU A 124 19.92 7.50 13.80
CA GLU A 124 20.01 7.35 15.26
C GLU A 124 18.82 8.02 15.98
N GLU A 125 18.38 9.19 15.52
CA GLU A 125 17.17 9.84 16.04
C GLU A 125 15.90 9.00 15.79
N ILE A 126 15.76 8.45 14.58
CA ILE A 126 14.64 7.60 14.18
C ILE A 126 14.59 6.32 15.03
N LYS A 127 15.72 5.63 15.21
CA LYS A 127 15.80 4.43 16.09
C LYS A 127 15.35 4.76 17.51
N LYS A 128 15.77 5.91 18.04
CA LYS A 128 15.35 6.39 19.36
C LYS A 128 13.83 6.64 19.40
N GLN A 129 13.28 7.33 18.41
CA GLN A 129 11.85 7.66 18.32
C GLN A 129 10.97 6.39 18.18
N ILE A 130 11.40 5.40 17.39
CA ILE A 130 10.73 4.09 17.28
C ILE A 130 10.71 3.40 18.66
N LYS A 131 11.85 3.35 19.34
CA LYS A 131 11.96 2.71 20.66
C LYS A 131 11.14 3.42 21.73
N GLU A 132 11.18 4.75 21.78
CA GLU A 132 10.43 5.55 22.77
C GLU A 132 8.92 5.50 22.56
N SER A 133 8.46 5.46 21.30
CA SER A 133 7.05 5.29 20.98
C SER A 133 6.55 3.86 21.22
N GLY A 134 7.46 2.88 21.24
CA GLY A 134 7.14 1.47 21.35
C GLY A 134 6.40 0.94 20.12
N ALA A 135 6.68 1.51 18.93
CA ALA A 135 6.10 1.02 17.69
C ALA A 135 6.53 -0.43 17.43
N GLU A 136 5.57 -1.29 17.12
CA GLU A 136 5.78 -2.71 16.81
C GLU A 136 5.79 -2.96 15.30
N ILE A 137 5.14 -2.10 14.53
CA ILE A 137 4.98 -2.21 13.08
C ILE A 137 5.22 -0.84 12.44
N LEU A 138 6.06 -0.76 11.40
CA LEU A 138 6.15 0.40 10.52
C LEU A 138 5.39 0.14 9.21
N VAL A 139 4.53 1.07 8.83
CA VAL A 139 3.83 1.07 7.55
C VAL A 139 4.41 2.15 6.65
N SER A 140 4.88 1.76 5.46
CA SER A 140 5.46 2.67 4.47
C SER A 140 4.46 3.07 3.40
N TYR A 141 4.16 4.37 3.33
CA TYR A 141 3.39 5.04 2.28
C TYR A 141 4.25 6.05 1.51
N LEU A 142 5.52 5.71 1.28
CA LEU A 142 6.43 6.55 0.50
C LEU A 142 5.94 6.73 -0.95
N PRO A 143 6.44 7.75 -1.67
CA PRO A 143 6.13 7.89 -3.09
C PRO A 143 6.68 6.74 -3.94
N VAL A 144 6.08 6.51 -5.10
CA VAL A 144 6.59 5.54 -6.08
C VAL A 144 7.99 5.97 -6.58
N GLY A 145 8.90 5.00 -6.75
CA GLY A 145 10.28 5.24 -7.18
C GLY A 145 11.22 5.69 -6.06
N SER A 146 10.84 5.43 -4.81
CA SER A 146 11.58 5.79 -3.61
C SER A 146 12.31 4.58 -3.02
N ASP A 147 13.18 3.97 -3.83
CA ASP A 147 13.81 2.68 -3.51
C ASP A 147 14.85 2.79 -2.39
N LYS A 148 15.74 3.77 -2.45
CA LYS A 148 16.79 3.97 -1.45
C LYS A 148 16.20 4.30 -0.09
N VAL A 149 15.20 5.18 -0.02
CA VAL A 149 14.55 5.49 1.26
C VAL A 149 13.69 4.32 1.76
N THR A 150 13.10 3.51 0.89
CA THR A 150 12.40 2.29 1.34
C THR A 150 13.38 1.28 1.95
N GLN A 151 14.53 1.09 1.31
CA GLN A 151 15.61 0.24 1.84
C GLN A 151 16.16 0.78 3.17
N PHE A 152 16.30 2.11 3.31
CA PHE A 152 16.64 2.75 4.58
C PHE A 152 15.63 2.38 5.68
N TRP A 153 14.33 2.52 5.40
CA TRP A 153 13.28 2.20 6.37
C TRP A 153 13.18 0.70 6.68
N ALA A 154 13.41 -0.17 5.69
CA ALA A 154 13.54 -1.61 5.91
C ALA A 154 14.71 -1.92 6.85
N GLN A 155 15.85 -1.23 6.69
CA GLN A 155 16.98 -1.35 7.61
C GLN A 155 16.65 -0.84 9.01
N MET A 156 15.92 0.27 9.15
CA MET A 156 15.46 0.77 10.47
C MET A 156 14.57 -0.26 11.18
N CYS A 157 13.68 -0.94 10.44
CA CYS A 157 12.87 -2.04 10.97
C CYS A 157 13.74 -3.18 11.50
N LEU A 158 14.72 -3.63 10.71
CA LEU A 158 15.69 -4.66 11.12
C LEU A 158 16.49 -4.24 12.36
N ASP A 159 16.88 -2.98 12.46
CA ASP A 159 17.70 -2.47 13.57
C ASP A 159 16.91 -2.28 14.87
N THR A 160 15.60 -2.06 14.77
CA THR A 160 14.72 -1.78 15.91
C THR A 160 13.85 -2.97 16.33
N GLY A 161 13.83 -4.05 15.56
CA GLY A 161 12.97 -5.21 15.84
C GLY A 161 11.50 -4.98 15.45
N THR A 162 11.25 -4.04 14.55
CA THR A 162 9.89 -3.61 14.17
C THR A 162 9.46 -4.32 12.89
N ALA A 163 8.24 -4.85 12.81
CA ALA A 163 7.73 -5.44 11.58
C ALA A 163 7.56 -4.37 10.48
N PHE A 164 7.65 -4.77 9.21
CA PHE A 164 7.55 -3.84 8.09
C PHE A 164 6.40 -4.18 7.15
N VAL A 165 5.52 -3.21 6.88
CA VAL A 165 4.46 -3.29 5.88
C VAL A 165 4.77 -2.30 4.77
N ASN A 166 5.17 -2.83 3.61
CA ASN A 166 5.57 -2.03 2.46
C ASN A 166 4.40 -1.86 1.47
N CYS A 167 3.82 -0.66 1.40
CA CYS A 167 2.67 -0.41 0.52
C CYS A 167 3.05 0.02 -0.90
N ILE A 168 4.34 0.14 -1.22
CA ILE A 168 4.81 0.76 -2.47
C ILE A 168 5.56 -0.26 -3.35
N PRO A 169 5.69 -0.02 -4.67
CA PRO A 169 6.35 -0.96 -5.60
C PRO A 169 7.89 -0.83 -5.56
N SER A 170 8.45 -0.85 -4.35
CA SER A 170 9.89 -1.01 -4.11
C SER A 170 10.10 -2.41 -3.53
N PHE A 171 11.00 -3.19 -4.13
CA PHE A 171 11.12 -4.62 -3.82
C PHE A 171 11.92 -4.85 -2.54
N ILE A 172 11.22 -5.21 -1.47
CA ILE A 172 11.77 -5.54 -0.15
C ILE A 172 11.26 -6.92 0.27
N CYS A 173 9.95 -7.11 0.33
CA CYS A 173 9.38 -8.40 0.69
C CYS A 173 9.58 -9.44 -0.43
N SER A 174 9.55 -9.00 -1.70
CA SER A 174 9.74 -9.86 -2.86
C SER A 174 11.20 -10.05 -3.27
N ASP A 175 12.11 -9.26 -2.71
CA ASP A 175 13.55 -9.44 -2.91
C ASP A 175 14.09 -10.51 -1.97
N GLU A 176 14.79 -11.52 -2.52
CA GLU A 176 15.28 -12.64 -1.72
C GLU A 176 16.32 -12.21 -0.66
N THR A 177 17.11 -11.17 -0.93
CA THR A 177 18.15 -10.70 -0.02
C THR A 177 17.52 -10.03 1.20
N TRP A 178 16.56 -9.13 0.96
CA TRP A 178 15.80 -8.50 2.04
C TRP A 178 14.94 -9.49 2.80
N GLY A 179 14.22 -10.38 2.11
CA GLY A 179 13.43 -11.43 2.73
C GLY A 179 14.25 -12.30 3.68
N LYS A 180 15.47 -12.70 3.29
CA LYS A 180 16.40 -13.45 4.16
C LYS A 180 16.82 -12.65 5.39
N LYS A 181 17.17 -11.37 5.26
CA LYS A 181 17.52 -10.51 6.42
C LYS A 181 16.40 -10.44 7.46
N PHE A 182 15.15 -10.30 7.01
CA PHE A 182 13.98 -10.29 7.90
C PHE A 182 13.77 -11.66 8.57
N ALA A 183 13.93 -12.75 7.83
CA ALA A 183 13.83 -14.11 8.37
C ALA A 183 14.92 -14.40 9.42
N GLU A 184 16.17 -14.04 9.15
CA GLU A 184 17.31 -14.24 10.06
C GLU A 184 17.14 -13.48 11.38
N LYS A 185 16.54 -12.28 11.35
CA LYS A 185 16.24 -11.50 12.55
C LYS A 185 14.92 -11.90 13.23
N GLY A 186 14.14 -12.81 12.66
CA GLY A 186 12.82 -13.17 13.20
C GLY A 186 11.78 -12.05 13.12
N ILE A 187 11.94 -11.10 12.18
CA ILE A 187 11.09 -9.91 12.05
C ILE A 187 10.15 -10.10 10.85
N PRO A 188 8.83 -9.93 10.98
CA PRO A 188 7.91 -10.04 9.86
C PRO A 188 8.06 -8.92 8.83
N VAL A 189 7.90 -9.26 7.55
CA VAL A 189 7.73 -8.29 6.47
C VAL A 189 6.56 -8.69 5.56
N ILE A 190 5.72 -7.71 5.19
CA ILE A 190 4.59 -7.88 4.27
C ILE A 190 4.73 -6.86 3.14
N GLY A 191 4.67 -7.32 1.89
CA GLY A 191 4.87 -6.51 0.69
C GLY A 191 4.90 -7.36 -0.59
N ASP A 192 5.03 -6.78 -1.78
CA ASP A 192 5.20 -5.35 -2.07
C ASP A 192 4.07 -4.80 -2.97
N ASP A 193 3.85 -3.48 -2.91
CA ASP A 193 2.79 -2.74 -3.61
C ASP A 193 1.35 -3.14 -3.20
N ILE A 194 0.73 -2.41 -2.29
CA ILE A 194 -0.59 -2.76 -1.72
C ILE A 194 -1.68 -2.88 -2.80
N LYS A 195 -2.56 -3.88 -2.70
CA LYS A 195 -3.78 -3.96 -3.52
C LYS A 195 -4.79 -2.88 -3.10
N GLY A 196 -5.75 -2.60 -3.98
CA GLY A 196 -6.99 -1.91 -3.63
C GLY A 196 -8.14 -2.91 -3.57
N GLN A 197 -9.21 -2.59 -2.85
CA GLN A 197 -10.43 -3.39 -2.78
C GLN A 197 -11.05 -3.61 -4.16
N VAL A 198 -11.34 -2.50 -4.86
CA VAL A 198 -11.86 -2.46 -6.22
C VAL A 198 -10.97 -1.52 -7.03
N GLY A 199 -9.74 -1.95 -7.25
CA GLY A 199 -8.77 -1.22 -8.07
C GLY A 199 -8.84 -1.61 -9.55
N ALA A 200 -8.28 -0.76 -10.40
CA ALA A 200 -8.08 -1.03 -11.82
C ALA A 200 -7.53 -2.45 -12.09
N THR A 201 -6.42 -2.79 -11.45
CA THR A 201 -5.71 -4.05 -11.66
C THR A 201 -6.53 -5.28 -11.26
N ILE A 202 -7.27 -5.25 -10.15
CA ILE A 202 -8.07 -6.42 -9.72
C ILE A 202 -9.28 -6.62 -10.62
N VAL A 203 -9.93 -5.55 -11.09
CA VAL A 203 -11.02 -5.64 -12.06
C VAL A 203 -10.50 -6.23 -13.37
N HIS A 204 -9.35 -5.76 -13.87
CA HIS A 204 -8.74 -6.30 -15.09
C HIS A 204 -8.37 -7.77 -14.93
N ARG A 205 -7.64 -8.14 -13.88
CA ARG A 205 -7.31 -9.54 -13.57
C ARG A 205 -8.55 -10.43 -13.54
N THR A 206 -9.60 -10.01 -12.85
CA THR A 206 -10.82 -10.81 -12.67
C THR A 206 -11.51 -11.05 -14.01
N LEU A 207 -11.62 -10.02 -14.84
CA LEU A 207 -12.25 -10.14 -16.16
C LEU A 207 -11.38 -10.93 -17.14
N ALA A 208 -10.07 -10.72 -17.13
CA ALA A 208 -9.13 -11.48 -17.94
C ALA A 208 -9.19 -12.97 -17.59
N ARG A 209 -9.20 -13.30 -16.29
CA ARG A 209 -9.34 -14.66 -15.79
C ARG A 209 -10.68 -15.28 -16.17
N LEU A 210 -11.78 -14.54 -16.04
CA LEU A 210 -13.11 -14.98 -16.46
C LEU A 210 -13.12 -15.33 -17.95
N CYS A 211 -12.55 -14.47 -18.81
CA CYS A 211 -12.42 -14.74 -20.23
C CYS A 211 -11.64 -16.04 -20.50
N ASN A 212 -10.50 -16.21 -19.82
CA ASN A 212 -9.65 -17.40 -19.93
C ASN A 212 -10.39 -18.68 -19.49
N ASP A 213 -10.99 -18.67 -18.29
CA ASP A 213 -11.73 -19.82 -17.73
C ASP A 213 -12.98 -20.21 -18.56
N ARG A 214 -13.54 -19.28 -19.35
CA ARG A 214 -14.68 -19.53 -20.25
C ARG A 214 -14.26 -19.95 -21.65
N GLY A 215 -12.97 -20.16 -21.90
CA GLY A 215 -12.43 -20.61 -23.18
C GLY A 215 -12.46 -19.56 -24.28
N THR A 216 -12.58 -18.27 -23.93
CA THR A 216 -12.40 -17.17 -24.89
C THR A 216 -10.93 -16.83 -25.01
N LYS A 217 -10.48 -16.48 -26.21
CA LYS A 217 -9.11 -16.04 -26.44
C LYS A 217 -9.03 -14.53 -26.30
N ILE A 218 -8.18 -14.02 -25.42
CA ILE A 218 -7.81 -12.60 -25.40
C ILE A 218 -6.70 -12.39 -26.44
N GLU A 219 -6.89 -11.42 -27.31
CA GLU A 219 -5.89 -11.04 -28.32
C GLU A 219 -5.20 -9.73 -27.94
N LYS A 220 -5.94 -8.76 -27.37
CA LYS A 220 -5.42 -7.44 -26.98
C LYS A 220 -6.08 -6.94 -25.71
N THR A 221 -5.34 -6.16 -24.93
CA THR A 221 -5.93 -5.45 -23.79
C THR A 221 -5.18 -4.17 -23.46
N TYR A 222 -5.91 -3.17 -22.97
CA TYR A 222 -5.29 -2.02 -22.32
C TYR A 222 -6.01 -1.62 -21.03
N GLN A 223 -5.27 -0.95 -20.16
CA GLN A 223 -5.75 -0.33 -18.93
C GLN A 223 -5.04 1.01 -18.71
N ILE A 224 -5.81 2.08 -18.83
CA ILE A 224 -5.42 3.49 -18.73
C ILE A 224 -5.91 4.02 -17.38
N ASN A 225 -5.05 4.70 -16.63
CA ASN A 225 -5.40 5.27 -15.32
C ASN A 225 -5.08 6.77 -15.28
N VAL A 226 -6.03 7.59 -14.82
CA VAL A 226 -5.84 9.03 -14.59
C VAL A 226 -6.30 9.43 -13.19
N GLY A 227 -5.67 10.46 -12.62
CA GLY A 227 -5.99 10.98 -11.28
C GLY A 227 -5.38 12.35 -11.01
N GLY A 228 -5.76 12.99 -9.90
CA GLY A 228 -5.41 14.38 -9.60
C GLY A 228 -4.57 14.61 -8.35
N ASN A 229 -4.10 13.56 -7.68
CA ASN A 229 -3.32 13.65 -6.45
C ASN A 229 -1.81 13.61 -6.67
N THR A 230 -1.04 13.80 -5.61
CA THR A 230 0.43 13.80 -5.67
C THR A 230 1.05 12.46 -6.07
N ASP A 231 0.37 11.32 -5.86
CA ASP A 231 0.85 10.02 -6.38
C ASP A 231 0.84 10.05 -7.91
N PHE A 232 -0.26 10.51 -8.53
CA PHE A 232 -0.35 10.65 -9.99
C PHE A 232 0.62 11.71 -10.55
N LEU A 233 0.87 12.79 -9.81
CA LEU A 233 1.84 13.80 -10.22
C LEU A 233 3.27 13.27 -10.16
N ASN A 234 3.63 12.54 -9.10
CA ASN A 234 4.92 11.85 -8.98
C ASN A 234 5.13 10.86 -10.13
N MET A 235 4.05 10.24 -10.58
CA MET A 235 4.02 9.31 -11.69
C MET A 235 4.17 9.95 -13.08
N LYS A 236 4.28 11.28 -13.22
CA LYS A 236 4.67 11.91 -14.50
C LYS A 236 6.13 11.68 -14.86
N GLU A 237 6.95 11.32 -13.88
CA GLU A 237 8.37 11.00 -14.06
C GLU A 237 8.50 9.54 -14.54
N GLN A 238 8.78 9.34 -15.83
CA GLN A 238 8.79 8.00 -16.45
C GLN A 238 9.81 7.05 -15.80
N ASP A 239 10.97 7.56 -15.37
CA ASP A 239 12.00 6.74 -14.72
C ASP A 239 11.51 6.14 -13.40
N ARG A 240 10.62 6.83 -12.68
CA ARG A 240 9.98 6.33 -11.45
C ARG A 240 8.90 5.28 -11.71
N LEU A 241 8.46 5.09 -12.96
CA LEU A 241 7.34 4.21 -13.31
C LEU A 241 7.73 2.78 -13.67
N VAL A 242 9.01 2.52 -13.96
CA VAL A 242 9.47 1.24 -14.53
C VAL A 242 8.97 0.05 -13.71
N SER A 243 9.26 0.03 -12.41
CA SER A 243 8.84 -1.05 -11.50
C SER A 243 7.33 -1.19 -11.39
N LYS A 244 6.59 -0.07 -11.37
CA LYS A 244 5.11 -0.06 -11.26
C LYS A 244 4.42 -0.50 -12.56
N LYS A 245 5.03 -0.25 -13.73
CA LYS A 245 4.54 -0.76 -15.02
C LYS A 245 4.74 -2.28 -15.07
N ILE A 246 5.93 -2.76 -14.71
CA ILE A 246 6.23 -4.19 -14.62
C ILE A 246 5.26 -4.89 -13.67
N SER A 247 5.11 -4.41 -12.42
CA SER A 247 4.23 -5.05 -11.42
C SER A 247 2.78 -5.17 -11.89
N LYS A 248 2.26 -4.14 -12.58
CA LYS A 248 0.89 -4.13 -13.10
C LYS A 248 0.70 -5.03 -14.31
N THR A 249 1.64 -5.03 -15.26
CA THR A 249 1.57 -5.91 -16.44
C THR A 249 1.64 -7.37 -16.02
N GLU A 250 2.61 -7.73 -15.17
CA GLU A 250 2.75 -9.11 -14.67
C GLU A 250 1.54 -9.57 -13.86
N SER A 251 0.90 -8.65 -13.12
CA SER A 251 -0.34 -8.97 -12.38
C SER A 251 -1.51 -9.35 -13.30
N VAL A 252 -1.53 -8.93 -14.57
CA VAL A 252 -2.56 -9.33 -15.55
C VAL A 252 -2.10 -10.57 -16.32
N GLN A 253 -0.85 -10.59 -16.80
CA GLN A 253 -0.27 -11.71 -17.54
C GLN A 253 -0.33 -13.03 -16.74
N SER A 254 -0.10 -12.98 -15.42
CA SER A 254 -0.17 -14.16 -14.52
C SER A 254 -1.56 -14.81 -14.40
N GLN A 255 -2.59 -14.22 -14.99
CA GLN A 255 -3.98 -14.70 -14.93
C GLN A 255 -4.42 -15.44 -16.18
N LEU A 256 -3.58 -15.40 -17.22
CA LEU A 256 -3.79 -16.05 -18.49
C LEU A 256 -2.98 -17.36 -18.50
N ASP A 257 -3.53 -18.40 -19.11
CA ASP A 257 -2.78 -19.64 -19.31
C ASP A 257 -1.66 -19.45 -20.35
N GLU A 258 -1.91 -18.60 -21.34
CA GLU A 258 -0.95 -18.17 -22.35
C GLU A 258 -0.66 -16.67 -22.23
N ARG A 259 0.63 -16.31 -22.15
CA ARG A 259 1.07 -14.92 -22.08
C ARG A 259 0.77 -14.19 -23.40
N LEU A 260 0.27 -12.96 -23.31
CA LEU A 260 0.16 -12.07 -24.47
C LEU A 260 1.54 -11.53 -24.87
N ASP A 261 1.75 -11.29 -26.16
CA ASP A 261 2.92 -10.54 -26.62
C ASP A 261 2.94 -9.14 -25.98
N ASP A 262 4.14 -8.64 -25.67
CA ASP A 262 4.30 -7.40 -24.90
C ASP A 262 3.74 -6.16 -25.62
N ASP A 263 3.51 -6.21 -26.94
CA ASP A 263 2.90 -5.14 -27.73
C ASP A 263 1.36 -5.25 -27.85
N GLN A 264 0.77 -6.35 -27.35
CA GLN A 264 -0.69 -6.56 -27.29
C GLN A 264 -1.29 -6.21 -25.92
N ILE A 265 -0.46 -5.80 -24.97
CA ILE A 265 -0.87 -5.42 -23.61
C ILE A 265 -0.31 -4.06 -23.21
N TYR A 266 -1.19 -3.16 -22.77
CA TYR A 266 -0.78 -1.88 -22.18
C TYR A 266 -1.42 -1.68 -20.82
N VAL A 267 -0.62 -1.69 -19.75
CA VAL A 267 -1.11 -1.46 -18.39
C VAL A 267 -0.25 -0.42 -17.71
N GLY A 268 -0.82 0.74 -17.39
CA GLY A 268 -0.03 1.81 -16.81
C GLY A 268 -0.84 2.97 -16.27
N PRO A 269 -0.19 3.87 -15.52
CA PRO A 269 -0.67 5.24 -15.39
C PRO A 269 -0.57 5.95 -16.73
N SER A 270 -1.50 6.87 -16.96
CA SER A 270 -1.63 7.52 -18.26
C SER A 270 -1.49 9.02 -18.14
N ASP A 271 -2.14 9.67 -17.17
CA ASP A 271 -1.98 11.12 -17.00
C ASP A 271 -2.39 11.63 -15.61
N PHE A 272 -2.03 12.88 -15.35
CA PHE A 272 -2.43 13.69 -14.21
C PHE A 272 -3.45 14.75 -14.65
N ILE A 273 -4.65 14.68 -14.06
CA ILE A 273 -5.74 15.64 -14.31
C ILE A 273 -6.03 16.39 -13.00
N PRO A 274 -5.60 17.66 -12.87
CA PRO A 274 -5.55 18.36 -11.57
C PRO A 274 -6.89 18.41 -10.82
N PHE A 275 -8.00 18.59 -11.54
CA PHE A 275 -9.33 18.77 -10.93
C PHE A 275 -9.98 17.46 -10.47
N LEU A 276 -9.37 16.29 -10.75
CA LEU A 276 -9.88 15.02 -10.21
C LEU A 276 -9.60 14.86 -8.72
N GLY A 277 -8.63 15.59 -8.14
CA GLY A 277 -8.28 15.46 -6.72
C GLY A 277 -7.97 14.00 -6.33
N ASN A 278 -8.72 13.44 -5.38
CA ASN A 278 -8.58 12.04 -4.95
C ASN A 278 -9.33 11.03 -5.82
N THR A 279 -10.17 11.48 -6.75
CA THR A 279 -10.84 10.60 -7.70
C THR A 279 -9.83 10.03 -8.68
N LYS A 280 -9.92 8.72 -8.89
CA LYS A 280 -9.19 7.98 -9.91
C LYS A 280 -10.16 7.39 -10.91
N LEU A 281 -9.87 7.61 -12.18
CA LEU A 281 -10.58 6.99 -13.28
C LEU A 281 -9.69 5.93 -13.91
N MET A 282 -10.30 4.79 -14.22
CA MET A 282 -9.71 3.77 -15.06
C MET A 282 -10.59 3.50 -16.26
N PHE A 283 -9.95 3.35 -17.42
CA PHE A 283 -10.55 2.87 -18.65
C PHE A 283 -9.80 1.62 -19.08
N MET A 284 -10.55 0.56 -19.34
CA MET A 284 -10.00 -0.72 -19.77
C MET A 284 -10.76 -1.23 -20.96
N ARG A 285 -10.03 -1.94 -21.84
CA ARG A 285 -10.60 -2.66 -22.96
C ARG A 285 -9.95 -4.03 -23.09
N ILE A 286 -10.76 -5.06 -23.26
CA ILE A 286 -10.33 -6.42 -23.61
C ILE A 286 -10.92 -6.74 -24.98
N GLU A 287 -10.09 -7.19 -25.92
CA GLU A 287 -10.49 -7.66 -27.24
C GLU A 287 -10.06 -9.11 -27.44
N GLY A 288 -10.89 -9.88 -28.13
CA GLY A 288 -10.63 -11.30 -28.29
C GLY A 288 -11.58 -12.00 -29.25
N ARG A 289 -11.55 -13.33 -29.20
CA ARG A 289 -12.43 -14.21 -29.98
C ARG A 289 -13.15 -15.21 -29.10
N GLN A 290 -14.39 -15.48 -29.48
CA GLN A 290 -15.25 -16.49 -28.87
C GLN A 290 -15.57 -17.60 -29.89
N TRP A 291 -16.58 -18.42 -29.59
CA TRP A 291 -17.01 -19.54 -30.44
C TRP A 291 -17.05 -19.18 -31.93
N ALA A 292 -16.59 -20.11 -32.78
CA ALA A 292 -16.43 -19.95 -34.23
C ALA A 292 -15.49 -18.78 -34.64
N ASN A 293 -14.52 -18.44 -33.79
CA ASN A 293 -13.56 -17.34 -34.01
C ASN A 293 -14.23 -15.97 -34.21
N ILE A 294 -15.46 -15.81 -33.74
CA ILE A 294 -16.19 -14.55 -33.82
C ILE A 294 -15.55 -13.54 -32.85
N PRO A 295 -15.24 -12.32 -33.29
CA PRO A 295 -14.63 -11.33 -32.42
C PRO A 295 -15.60 -10.84 -31.34
N TYR A 296 -15.06 -10.51 -30.17
CA TYR A 296 -15.76 -9.80 -29.11
C TYR A 296 -14.86 -8.70 -28.53
N ASN A 297 -15.48 -7.73 -27.86
CA ASN A 297 -14.75 -6.76 -27.06
C ASN A 297 -15.57 -6.39 -25.82
N MET A 298 -14.88 -5.90 -24.80
CA MET A 298 -15.44 -5.42 -23.55
C MET A 298 -14.73 -4.12 -23.17
N GLU A 299 -15.50 -3.09 -22.83
CA GLU A 299 -14.99 -1.85 -22.26
C GLU A 299 -15.52 -1.63 -20.85
N VAL A 300 -14.65 -1.15 -19.97
CA VAL A 300 -14.98 -0.88 -18.57
C VAL A 300 -14.46 0.49 -18.19
N ARG A 301 -15.33 1.31 -17.60
CA ARG A 301 -14.97 2.54 -16.88
C ARG A 301 -15.16 2.29 -15.39
N LEU A 302 -14.12 2.56 -14.62
CA LEU A 302 -14.15 2.52 -13.16
C LEU A 302 -13.84 3.90 -12.60
N GLU A 303 -14.62 4.32 -11.61
CA GLU A 303 -14.43 5.56 -10.85
C GLU A 303 -14.40 5.22 -9.37
N VAL A 304 -13.32 5.60 -8.69
CA VAL A 304 -13.11 5.29 -7.28
C VAL A 304 -12.41 6.44 -6.56
N ASP A 305 -12.63 6.54 -5.25
CA ASP A 305 -11.71 7.24 -4.36
C ASP A 305 -10.47 6.36 -4.16
N ASP A 306 -9.31 6.83 -4.61
CA ASP A 306 -8.07 6.03 -4.62
C ASP A 306 -7.58 5.69 -3.20
N LYS A 307 -7.94 6.48 -2.18
CA LYS A 307 -7.46 6.33 -0.80
C LYS A 307 -8.37 5.43 0.03
N ALA A 308 -9.69 5.55 -0.14
CA ALA A 308 -10.65 4.59 0.42
C ALA A 308 -10.34 3.16 -0.05
N ASN A 309 -9.87 3.03 -1.29
CA ASN A 309 -9.62 1.74 -1.92
C ASN A 309 -8.49 0.92 -1.26
N SER A 310 -7.50 1.55 -0.63
CA SER A 310 -6.34 0.84 -0.03
C SER A 310 -6.38 0.75 1.49
N ALA A 311 -7.08 1.67 2.17
CA ALA A 311 -7.11 1.76 3.64
C ALA A 311 -7.48 0.42 4.29
N GLY A 312 -8.58 -0.21 3.85
CA GLY A 312 -9.03 -1.49 4.38
C GLY A 312 -8.02 -2.63 4.27
N ILE A 313 -7.32 -2.70 3.13
CA ILE A 313 -6.31 -3.72 2.86
C ILE A 313 -5.10 -3.53 3.80
N VAL A 314 -4.71 -2.28 4.06
CA VAL A 314 -3.62 -1.99 5.01
C VAL A 314 -4.02 -2.30 6.45
N ILE A 315 -5.28 -2.10 6.85
CA ILE A 315 -5.75 -2.54 8.17
C ILE A 315 -5.58 -4.05 8.33
N ASP A 316 -5.95 -4.86 7.33
CA ASP A 316 -5.66 -6.31 7.34
C ASP A 316 -4.14 -6.60 7.40
N ALA A 317 -3.32 -5.89 6.63
CA ALA A 317 -1.86 -6.07 6.64
C ALA A 317 -1.24 -5.80 8.02
N ILE A 318 -1.63 -4.71 8.68
CA ILE A 318 -1.18 -4.38 10.05
C ILE A 318 -1.54 -5.49 11.03
N ARG A 319 -2.78 -5.98 10.99
CA ARG A 319 -3.26 -7.04 11.89
C ARG A 319 -2.55 -8.38 11.62
N LEU A 320 -2.29 -8.72 10.36
CA LEU A 320 -1.54 -9.93 10.00
C LEU A 320 -0.08 -9.84 10.42
N ALA A 321 0.55 -8.67 10.29
CA ALA A 321 1.90 -8.44 10.81
C ALA A 321 1.95 -8.59 12.33
N LYS A 322 0.94 -8.09 13.05
CA LYS A 322 0.81 -8.30 14.51
C LYS A 322 0.67 -9.78 14.86
N ILE A 323 -0.17 -10.52 14.15
CA ILE A 323 -0.32 -11.97 14.35
C ILE A 323 1.01 -12.71 14.14
N ALA A 324 1.80 -12.30 13.14
CA ALA A 324 3.13 -12.87 12.91
C ALA A 324 4.09 -12.55 14.06
N LEU A 325 4.09 -11.29 14.56
CA LEU A 325 4.87 -10.89 15.73
C LEU A 325 4.52 -11.71 16.97
N ASP A 326 3.23 -11.86 17.28
CA ASP A 326 2.77 -12.59 18.47
C ASP A 326 3.12 -14.08 18.44
N ARG A 327 3.32 -14.64 17.24
CA ARG A 327 3.72 -16.03 17.02
C ARG A 327 5.22 -16.20 16.85
N GLY A 328 6.00 -15.12 16.85
CA GLY A 328 7.44 -15.16 16.60
C GLY A 328 7.80 -15.62 15.18
N ILE A 329 6.94 -15.35 14.19
CA ILE A 329 7.16 -15.72 12.80
C ILE A 329 7.84 -14.56 12.07
N GLY A 330 9.09 -14.75 11.67
CA GLY A 330 9.87 -13.76 10.91
C GLY A 330 9.90 -13.99 9.41
N GLY A 331 10.43 -13.00 8.68
CA GLY A 331 10.57 -13.06 7.23
C GLY A 331 9.30 -12.67 6.46
N PRO A 332 9.30 -12.90 5.14
CA PRO A 332 8.13 -12.64 4.30
C PRO A 332 6.92 -13.47 4.73
N ILE A 333 5.83 -12.80 5.09
CA ILE A 333 4.57 -13.48 5.42
C ILE A 333 3.83 -13.81 4.12
N TYR A 334 4.22 -14.92 3.48
CA TYR A 334 3.74 -15.33 2.15
C TYR A 334 2.21 -15.28 1.99
N PRO A 335 1.39 -15.82 2.93
CA PRO A 335 -0.07 -15.79 2.78
C PRO A 335 -0.63 -14.37 2.76
N ALA A 336 -0.13 -13.50 3.65
CA ALA A 336 -0.56 -12.12 3.76
C ALA A 336 -0.13 -11.31 2.52
N SER A 337 1.12 -11.45 2.10
CA SER A 337 1.64 -10.77 0.92
C SER A 337 0.89 -11.18 -0.35
N ALA A 338 0.69 -12.49 -0.58
CA ALA A 338 -0.03 -12.97 -1.76
C ALA A 338 -1.47 -12.45 -1.82
N TYR A 339 -2.13 -12.34 -0.67
CA TYR A 339 -3.51 -11.91 -0.62
C TYR A 339 -3.67 -10.40 -0.73
N LEU A 340 -2.79 -9.62 -0.11
CA LEU A 340 -2.93 -8.17 0.06
C LEU A 340 -2.06 -7.32 -0.87
N MET A 341 -1.03 -7.90 -1.51
CA MET A 341 -0.02 -7.17 -2.27
C MET A 341 -0.04 -7.54 -3.76
N LYS A 342 0.29 -6.60 -4.65
CA LYS A 342 0.29 -6.80 -6.11
C LYS A 342 1.51 -7.59 -6.56
N HIS A 343 2.63 -7.44 -5.86
CA HIS A 343 3.89 -8.12 -6.17
C HIS A 343 4.39 -8.91 -4.95
N PRO A 344 3.74 -10.03 -4.60
CA PRO A 344 4.17 -10.88 -3.50
C PRO A 344 5.45 -11.66 -3.85
N PRO A 345 6.24 -12.11 -2.86
CA PRO A 345 7.38 -13.01 -3.07
C PRO A 345 7.00 -14.36 -3.69
N LYS A 346 5.76 -14.81 -3.49
CA LYS A 346 5.20 -16.02 -4.11
C LYS A 346 3.85 -15.70 -4.73
N GLN A 347 3.76 -15.82 -6.05
CA GLN A 347 2.51 -15.61 -6.78
C GLN A 347 1.51 -16.72 -6.46
N MET A 348 0.25 -16.32 -6.23
CA MET A 348 -0.89 -17.21 -6.01
C MET A 348 -2.11 -16.60 -6.71
N THR A 349 -3.05 -17.44 -7.13
CA THR A 349 -4.36 -16.93 -7.55
C THR A 349 -5.08 -16.32 -6.34
N ASP A 350 -5.96 -15.33 -6.56
CA ASP A 350 -6.67 -14.66 -5.46
C ASP A 350 -7.45 -15.65 -4.55
N PRO A 351 -8.12 -16.71 -5.06
CA PRO A 351 -8.75 -17.73 -4.21
C PRO A 351 -7.76 -18.55 -3.37
N GLN A 352 -6.60 -18.93 -3.94
CA GLN A 352 -5.55 -19.65 -3.21
C GLN A 352 -4.92 -18.76 -2.13
N ALA A 353 -4.64 -17.51 -2.47
CA ALA A 353 -4.09 -16.53 -1.53
C ALA A 353 -5.05 -16.29 -0.36
N LYS A 354 -6.36 -16.18 -0.64
CA LYS A 354 -7.39 -16.09 0.41
C LYS A 354 -7.35 -17.31 1.32
N ALA A 355 -7.45 -18.52 0.77
CA ALA A 355 -7.45 -19.75 1.55
C ALA A 355 -6.19 -19.87 2.42
N SER A 356 -5.02 -19.59 1.86
CA SER A 356 -3.74 -19.60 2.58
C SER A 356 -3.71 -18.56 3.71
N CYS A 357 -4.27 -17.37 3.49
CA CYS A 357 -4.38 -16.33 4.52
C CYS A 357 -5.30 -16.77 5.66
N GLU A 358 -6.43 -17.41 5.37
CA GLU A 358 -7.35 -17.93 6.39
C GLU A 358 -6.72 -19.06 7.21
N GLU A 359 -5.94 -19.95 6.57
CA GLU A 359 -5.17 -20.99 7.26
C GLU A 359 -4.14 -20.37 8.22
N PHE A 360 -3.39 -19.37 7.76
CA PHE A 360 -2.45 -18.62 8.58
C PHE A 360 -3.19 -17.98 9.77
N VAL A 361 -4.30 -17.27 9.55
CA VAL A 361 -5.07 -16.64 10.64
C VAL A 361 -5.55 -17.67 11.66
N SER A 362 -6.01 -18.84 11.21
CA SER A 362 -6.47 -19.93 12.08
C SER A 362 -5.39 -20.64 12.89
N GLY A 363 -4.10 -20.40 12.59
CA GLY A 363 -2.97 -21.05 13.25
C GLY A 363 -2.73 -22.49 12.79
N LYS A 364 -3.29 -22.89 11.63
CA LYS A 364 -3.08 -24.21 11.02
C LYS A 364 -1.80 -24.28 10.18
N SER A 365 -1.22 -23.14 9.85
CA SER A 365 0.06 -23.00 9.15
C SER A 365 0.90 -21.91 9.81
N ASN A 366 2.22 -22.13 9.82
CA ASN A 366 3.22 -21.14 10.23
C ASN A 366 3.71 -20.37 9.02
#